data_AF-A0A6J6P4S2-F1
#
_entry.id   AF-A0A6J6P4S2-F1
#
_cell.length_a   1.000
_cell.length_b   1.000
_cell.length_c   1.000
_cell.angle_alpha   90.00
_cell.angle_beta   90.00
_cell.angle_gamma   90.00
#
_symmetry.space_group_name_H-M   'P 1'
#
loop_
_entity.id
_entity.type
_entity.pdbx_description
1 polymer ?
#
loop_
_entity_poly.entity_id
_entity_poly.type
_entity_poly.pdbx_seq_one_letter_code
_entity_poly.pdbx_strand_id
1 'polypeptide(L)'
;MSNGSVKSKPVSLEPKASGVIAKLMQGEVDAAIVYHTDVVKNHKLIKEIEFSDRFASSTRYSIAIISDGKQKALARTFVDFIKSSQSISFLRRSGFGITS
;
A
#
# COMPACT_ATOMS: atom_id res chain seq x y z
N MET A 1 20.57 -3.38 19.78
CA MET A 1 19.27 -3.29 19.08
C MET A 1 19.25 -1.97 18.32
N SER A 2 19.48 -1.98 17.02
CA SER A 2 19.51 -0.78 16.18
C SER A 2 18.09 -0.48 15.71
N ASN A 3 17.43 0.51 16.32
CA ASN A 3 16.21 1.11 15.77
C ASN A 3 16.53 1.66 14.38
N GLY A 4 15.91 1.11 13.33
CA GLY A 4 16.13 1.43 11.92
C GLY A 4 15.75 2.88 11.57
N SER A 5 16.55 3.83 12.06
CA SER A 5 16.44 5.25 11.74
C SER A 5 17.19 5.50 10.43
N VAL A 6 16.46 5.78 9.35
CA VAL A 6 17.06 6.32 8.13
C VAL A 6 17.52 7.74 8.46
N LYS A 7 18.83 7.89 8.74
CA LYS A 7 19.44 9.17 9.13
C LYS A 7 19.88 10.02 7.94
N SER A 8 19.88 9.46 6.73
CA SER A 8 20.20 10.19 5.51
C SER A 8 19.00 11.04 5.08
N LYS A 9 19.27 12.25 4.58
CA LYS A 9 18.25 13.04 3.90
C LYS A 9 17.84 12.31 2.62
N PRO A 10 16.54 12.20 2.31
CA PRO A 10 16.10 11.66 1.03
C PRO A 10 16.71 12.47 -0.13
N VAL A 11 17.22 11.77 -1.14
CA VAL A 11 17.73 12.40 -2.36
C VAL A 11 16.60 12.99 -3.19
N SER A 12 15.39 12.42 -3.09
CA SER A 12 14.17 12.94 -3.69
C SER A 12 12.94 12.63 -2.83
N LEU A 13 11.87 13.41 -3.05
CA LEU A 13 10.57 13.25 -2.41
C LEU A 13 9.49 13.32 -3.48
N GLU A 14 8.96 12.17 -3.86
CA GLU A 14 7.94 12.09 -4.90
C GLU A 14 6.54 12.32 -4.33
N PRO A 15 5.65 13.00 -5.06
CA PRO A 15 4.29 13.28 -4.60
C PRO A 15 3.38 12.04 -4.63
N LYS A 16 3.78 10.98 -5.34
CA LYS A 16 3.01 9.74 -5.54
C LYS A 16 3.92 8.52 -5.49
N ALA A 17 3.45 7.43 -4.90
CA ALA A 17 4.17 6.16 -4.82
C ALA A 17 4.62 5.63 -6.20
N SER A 18 3.83 5.85 -7.25
CA SER A 18 4.20 5.45 -8.62
C SER A 18 5.48 6.13 -9.13
N GLY A 19 5.72 7.39 -8.73
CA GLY A 19 6.95 8.12 -9.06
C GLY A 19 8.15 7.53 -8.32
N VAL A 20 7.97 7.19 -7.03
CA VAL A 20 9.00 6.53 -6.22
C VAL A 20 9.45 5.22 -6.87
N ILE A 21 8.50 4.37 -7.27
CA ILE A 21 8.79 3.09 -7.93
C ILE A 21 9.49 3.31 -9.27
N ALA A 22 9.04 4.27 -10.08
CA ALA A 22 9.68 4.55 -11.37
C ALA A 22 11.16 4.93 -11.21
N LYS A 23 11.50 5.78 -10.23
CA LYS A 23 12.88 6.18 -9.97
C LYS A 23 13.75 5.04 -9.47
N LEU A 24 13.21 4.21 -8.56
CA LEU A 24 13.90 3.02 -8.09
C LEU A 24 14.20 2.05 -9.25
N MET A 25 13.22 1.80 -10.12
CA MET A 25 13.39 0.91 -11.27
C MET A 25 14.36 1.44 -12.31
N GLN A 26 14.48 2.76 -12.45
CA GLN A 26 15.45 3.42 -13.34
C GLN A 26 16.85 3.53 -12.72
N GLY A 27 17.03 3.15 -11.45
CA GLY A 27 18.31 3.26 -10.75
C GLY A 27 18.69 4.68 -10.35
N GLU A 28 17.74 5.62 -10.33
CA GLU A 28 17.99 6.99 -9.84
C GLU A 28 18.21 7.04 -8.31
N VAL A 29 17.75 6.00 -7.61
CA VAL A 29 17.96 5.79 -6.17
C VAL A 29 18.26 4.32 -5.90
N ASP A 30 19.10 4.04 -4.89
CA ASP A 30 19.44 2.67 -4.49
C ASP A 30 18.35 1.98 -3.66
N ALA A 31 17.54 2.77 -2.95
CA ALA A 31 16.48 2.30 -2.08
C ALA A 31 15.36 3.34 -1.97
N ALA A 32 14.15 2.86 -1.70
CA ALA A 32 13.00 3.72 -1.52
C ALA A 32 12.03 3.17 -0.46
N ILE A 33 11.33 4.06 0.24
CA ILE A 33 10.23 3.71 1.14
C ILE A 33 8.97 3.62 0.28
N VAL A 34 8.38 2.42 0.21
CA VAL A 34 7.22 2.10 -0.64
C VAL A 34 6.20 1.29 0.15
N TYR A 35 5.00 1.12 -0.39
CA TYR A 35 4.02 0.23 0.20
C TYR A 35 4.33 -1.25 -0.12
N HIS A 36 4.01 -2.16 0.79
CA HIS A 36 4.14 -3.60 0.54
C HIS A 36 3.38 -4.06 -0.71
N THR A 37 2.25 -3.43 -1.02
CA THR A 37 1.48 -3.69 -2.26
C THR A 37 2.30 -3.42 -3.54
N ASP A 38 3.20 -2.43 -3.51
CA ASP A 38 4.08 -2.13 -4.64
C ASP A 38 5.17 -3.21 -4.81
N VAL A 39 5.66 -3.76 -3.69
CA VAL A 39 6.57 -4.92 -3.69
C VAL A 39 5.89 -6.13 -4.29
N VAL A 40 4.70 -6.50 -3.82
CA VAL A 40 3.96 -7.67 -4.35
C VAL A 40 3.75 -7.54 -5.86
N LYS A 41 3.38 -6.35 -6.34
CA LYS A 41 3.19 -6.07 -7.77
C LYS A 41 4.49 -6.18 -8.58
N ASN A 42 5.63 -5.78 -8.01
CA ASN A 42 6.92 -5.71 -8.70
C ASN A 42 7.97 -6.70 -8.15
N HIS A 43 7.54 -7.80 -7.54
CA HIS A 43 8.40 -8.72 -6.75
C HIS A 43 9.59 -9.32 -7.52
N LYS A 44 9.55 -9.32 -8.86
CA LYS A 44 10.64 -9.80 -9.71
C LYS A 44 11.74 -8.76 -9.94
N LEU A 45 11.44 -7.49 -9.68
CA LEU A 45 12.27 -6.34 -10.05
C LEU A 45 12.83 -5.61 -8.84
N ILE A 46 12.16 -5.71 -7.68
CA ILE A 46 12.59 -5.05 -6.45
C ILE A 46 12.64 -6.04 -5.29
N LYS A 47 13.61 -5.85 -4.39
CA LYS A 47 13.78 -6.62 -3.16
C LYS A 47 13.28 -5.80 -1.97
N GLU A 48 12.49 -6.44 -1.11
CA GLU A 48 12.00 -5.82 0.12
C GLU A 48 13.01 -5.95 1.26
N ILE A 49 13.13 -4.89 2.06
CA ILE A 49 13.79 -4.90 3.36
C ILE A 49 12.73 -4.45 4.37
N GLU A 50 12.26 -5.38 5.20
CA GLU A 50 11.24 -5.08 6.20
C GLU A 50 11.83 -4.26 7.35
N PHE A 51 11.06 -3.27 7.81
CA PHE A 51 11.38 -2.58 9.06
C PHE A 51 11.18 -3.53 10.25
N SER A 52 12.08 -3.46 11.24
CA SER A 52 11.96 -4.24 12.47
C SER A 52 10.67 -3.92 13.24
N ASP A 53 10.22 -2.67 13.18
CA ASP A 53 8.92 -2.24 13.67
C ASP A 53 7.98 -1.99 12.48
N ARG A 54 7.17 -3.02 12.15
CA ARG A 54 6.17 -2.95 11.07
C ARG A 54 4.95 -2.10 11.44
N PHE A 55 4.80 -1.69 12.70
CA PHE A 55 3.66 -0.89 13.16
C PHE A 55 4.01 0.59 13.31
N ALA A 56 5.28 0.96 13.16
CA ALA A 56 5.74 2.35 13.14
C ALA A 56 4.99 3.22 12.10
N SER A 57 4.48 2.60 11.03
CA SER A 57 3.61 3.26 10.05
C SER A 57 2.51 2.31 9.61
N SER A 58 1.25 2.69 9.83
CA SER A 58 0.08 1.94 9.34
C SER A 58 -0.84 2.85 8.53
N THR A 59 -1.33 2.34 7.40
CA THR A 59 -2.30 3.04 6.55
C THR A 59 -3.66 2.38 6.67
N ARG A 60 -4.66 3.12 7.15
CA ARG A 60 -6.06 2.65 7.23
C ARG A 60 -6.84 3.17 6.03
N TYR A 61 -7.35 2.24 5.23
CA TYR A 61 -8.24 2.54 4.11
C TYR A 61 -9.69 2.39 4.54
N SER A 62 -10.53 3.37 4.20
CA SER A 62 -11.95 3.37 4.51
C SER A 62 -12.78 3.49 3.24
N ILE A 63 -13.95 2.85 3.24
CA ILE A 63 -14.94 2.94 2.17
C ILE A 63 -16.29 3.31 2.79
N ALA A 64 -17.00 4.24 2.15
CA ALA A 64 -18.30 4.73 2.60
C ALA A 64 -19.26 4.93 1.42
N ILE A 65 -20.56 4.85 1.70
CA ILE A 65 -21.62 5.17 0.75
C ILE A 65 -21.94 6.65 0.87
N ILE A 66 -21.95 7.35 -0.26
CA ILE A 66 -22.33 8.76 -0.32
C ILE A 66 -23.83 8.91 -0.01
N SER A 67 -24.16 9.71 1.00
CA SER A 67 -25.49 9.76 1.62
C SER A 67 -26.58 10.30 0.68
N ASP A 68 -26.25 11.21 -0.24
CA ASP A 68 -27.12 11.79 -1.26
C ASP A 68 -26.92 11.16 -2.65
N GLY A 69 -26.16 10.06 -2.74
CA GLY A 69 -25.88 9.36 -3.98
C GLY A 69 -27.15 8.79 -4.63
N LYS A 70 -27.24 8.89 -5.96
CA LYS A 70 -28.40 8.41 -6.75
C LYS A 70 -28.52 6.88 -6.82
N GLN A 71 -27.43 6.14 -6.57
CA GLN A 71 -27.36 4.68 -6.75
C GLN A 71 -27.03 3.94 -5.43
N LYS A 72 -27.76 4.23 -4.35
CA LYS A 72 -27.45 3.68 -3.01
C LYS A 72 -27.48 2.16 -2.94
N ALA A 73 -28.41 1.52 -3.66
CA ALA A 73 -28.51 0.07 -3.71
C ALA A 73 -27.24 -0.57 -4.31
N LEU A 74 -26.81 -0.08 -5.47
CA LEU A 74 -25.58 -0.53 -6.12
C LEU A 74 -24.34 -0.23 -5.26
N ALA A 75 -24.28 0.95 -4.64
CA ALA A 75 -23.19 1.31 -3.74
C ALA A 75 -23.10 0.34 -2.54
N ARG A 76 -24.26 -0.08 -1.98
CA ARG A 76 -24.30 -1.08 -0.92
C ARG A 76 -23.80 -2.44 -1.40
N THR A 77 -24.28 -2.91 -2.56
CA THR A 77 -23.79 -4.14 -3.18
C THR A 77 -22.27 -4.12 -3.39
N PHE A 78 -21.71 -2.99 -3.81
CA PHE A 78 -20.26 -2.86 -3.98
C PHE A 78 -19.50 -2.91 -2.63
N VAL A 79 -19.99 -2.21 -1.61
CA VAL A 79 -19.37 -2.27 -0.26
C VAL A 79 -19.43 -3.69 0.30
N ASP A 80 -20.56 -4.38 0.14
CA ASP A 80 -20.73 -5.77 0.57
C ASP A 80 -19.79 -6.71 -0.21
N PHE A 81 -19.63 -6.48 -1.52
CA PHE A 81 -18.68 -7.22 -2.35
C PHE A 81 -17.23 -7.02 -1.88
N ILE A 82 -16.80 -5.80 -1.57
CA ILE A 82 -15.45 -5.52 -1.07
C ILE A 82 -15.19 -6.23 0.28
N LYS A 83 -16.24 -6.39 1.10
CA LYS A 83 -16.19 -7.11 2.39
C LYS A 83 -16.34 -8.62 2.27
N SER A 84 -16.62 -9.15 1.08
CA SER A 84 -16.78 -10.58 0.86
C SER A 84 -15.47 -11.36 1.07
N SER A 85 -15.57 -12.66 1.34
CA SER A 85 -14.43 -13.56 1.47
C SER A 85 -13.54 -13.58 0.22
N GLN A 86 -14.15 -13.49 -0.97
CA GLN A 86 -13.45 -13.43 -2.25
C GLN A 86 -12.57 -12.18 -2.34
N SER A 87 -13.14 -11.01 -2.07
CA SER A 87 -12.43 -9.72 -2.12
C SER A 87 -11.36 -9.64 -1.04
N ILE A 88 -11.65 -10.06 0.19
CA ILE A 88 -10.65 -10.12 1.27
C ILE A 88 -9.47 -11.03 0.89
N SER A 89 -9.76 -12.18 0.29
CA SER A 89 -8.72 -13.10 -0.17
C SER A 89 -7.87 -12.49 -1.29
N PHE A 90 -8.49 -11.77 -2.21
CA PHE A 90 -7.77 -11.03 -3.26
C PHE A 90 -6.89 -9.94 -2.66
N LEU A 91 -7.42 -9.08 -1.78
CA LEU A 91 -6.70 -7.99 -1.14
C LEU A 91 -5.49 -8.49 -0.35
N ARG A 92 -5.64 -9.59 0.41
CA ARG A 92 -4.52 -10.24 1.11
C ARG A 92 -3.41 -10.68 0.15
N ARG A 93 -3.78 -11.36 -0.95
CA ARG A 93 -2.79 -11.77 -1.97
C ARG A 93 -2.13 -10.59 -2.67
N SER A 94 -2.80 -9.44 -2.74
CA SER A 94 -2.24 -8.19 -3.27
C SER A 94 -1.39 -7.42 -2.27
N GLY A 95 -1.19 -7.91 -1.04
CA GLY A 95 -0.34 -7.29 -0.03
C GLY A 95 -1.05 -6.31 0.91
N PHE A 96 -2.39 -6.28 0.93
CA PHE A 96 -3.12 -5.48 1.92
C PHE A 96 -3.20 -6.21 3.27
N GLY A 97 -2.90 -5.49 4.35
CA GLY A 97 -3.26 -5.92 5.69
C GLY A 97 -4.77 -5.83 5.89
N ILE A 98 -5.41 -6.94 6.26
CA ILE A 98 -6.84 -6.97 6.58
C ILE A 98 -6.98 -7.23 8.07
N THR A 99 -7.37 -6.20 8.82
CA THR A 99 -7.77 -6.33 10.23
C THR A 99 -9.19 -6.86 10.27
N SER A 100 -9.39 -7.98 10.95
CA SER A 100 -10.69 -8.57 11.27
C SER A 100 -11.40 -7.80 12.37
#